data_AF-A0A1Z9CY62-F1
#
_entry.id   AF-A0A1Z9CY62-F1
#
_cell.length_a   1.000
_cell.length_b   1.000
_cell.length_c   1.000
_cell.angle_alpha   90.00
_cell.angle_beta   90.00
_cell.angle_gamma   90.00
#
_symmetry.space_group_name_H-M   'P 1'
#
loop_
_entity.id
_entity.type
_entity.pdbx_description
1 polymer ?
#
loop_
_entity_poly.entity_id
_entity_poly.type
_entity_poly.pdbx_seq_one_letter_code
_entity_poly.pdbx_strand_id
1 'polypeptide(L)'
;MWKAYHLIKVSFAAALTGIICCIGPVILFQFGIIGGIYAISFADFFYSDDGSIGFGAVLLRIIALIVIVFGIRSYNKKEDCTSNTKKQKSINKILFGLILLVFTLSIFMTLDEFSSIYFDEYIVPQQQIELNIK
;
A
#
# COMPACT_ATOMS: atom_id res chain seq x y z
N MET A 1 21.74 -41.24 5.13
CA MET A 1 21.35 -39.94 5.75
C MET A 1 20.73 -38.95 4.77
N TRP A 2 21.13 -38.92 3.49
CA TRP A 2 20.60 -37.96 2.48
C TRP A 2 19.10 -38.11 2.15
N LYS A 3 18.57 -39.34 2.11
CA LYS A 3 17.13 -39.61 1.85
C LYS A 3 16.20 -39.06 2.95
N ALA A 4 16.59 -39.19 4.22
CA ALA A 4 15.77 -38.73 5.35
C ALA A 4 15.69 -37.19 5.41
N TYR A 5 16.81 -36.51 5.15
CA TYR A 5 16.85 -35.05 5.08
C TYR A 5 15.94 -34.49 3.98
N HIS A 6 15.95 -35.12 2.80
CA HIS A 6 15.09 -34.70 1.69
C HIS A 6 13.60 -34.94 1.97
N LEU A 7 13.28 -36.05 2.64
CA LEU A 7 11.90 -36.41 2.98
C LEU A 7 11.33 -35.47 4.04
N ILE A 8 12.11 -35.12 5.08
CA ILE A 8 11.71 -34.13 6.08
C ILE A 8 11.50 -32.74 5.44
N LYS A 9 12.42 -32.32 4.55
CA LYS A 9 12.31 -31.03 3.88
C LYS A 9 11.06 -30.93 3.00
N VAL A 10 10.73 -31.99 2.27
CA VAL A 10 9.52 -32.04 1.42
C VAL A 10 8.25 -32.09 2.26
N SER A 11 8.22 -32.89 3.33
CA SER A 11 7.07 -32.91 4.25
C SER A 11 6.84 -31.57 4.95
N PHE A 12 7.91 -30.88 5.36
CA PHE A 12 7.79 -29.58 6.01
C PHE A 12 7.31 -28.49 5.03
N ALA A 13 7.80 -28.52 3.79
CA ALA A 13 7.32 -27.64 2.73
C ALA A 13 5.85 -27.90 2.40
N ALA A 14 5.43 -29.16 2.30
CA ALA A 14 4.03 -29.52 2.05
C ALA A 14 3.11 -29.10 3.20
N ALA A 15 3.55 -29.27 4.46
CA ALA A 15 2.81 -28.83 5.64
C ALA A 15 2.65 -27.30 5.69
N LEU A 16 3.72 -26.55 5.40
CA LEU A 16 3.65 -25.08 5.33
C LEU A 16 2.70 -24.60 4.23
N THR A 17 2.76 -25.20 3.04
CA THR A 17 1.84 -24.85 1.94
C THR A 17 0.39 -25.16 2.32
N GLY A 18 0.13 -26.28 3.01
CA GLY A 18 -1.20 -26.62 3.53
C GLY A 18 -1.72 -25.61 4.56
N ILE A 19 -0.87 -25.18 5.49
CA ILE A 19 -1.21 -24.15 6.48
C ILE A 19 -1.51 -22.82 5.78
N ILE A 20 -0.68 -22.38 4.85
CA ILE A 20 -0.87 -21.12 4.13
C ILE A 20 -2.13 -21.15 3.25
N CYS A 21 -2.41 -22.27 2.58
CA CYS A 21 -3.59 -22.42 1.72
C CYS A 21 -4.90 -22.43 2.52
N CYS A 22 -4.92 -23.09 3.68
CA CYS A 22 -6.14 -23.25 4.46
C CYS A 22 -6.41 -22.08 5.43
N ILE A 23 -5.36 -21.48 5.99
CA ILE A 23 -5.48 -20.43 7.03
C ILE A 23 -5.19 -19.05 6.46
N GLY A 24 -4.45 -18.95 5.36
CA GLY A 24 -4.18 -17.69 4.66
C GLY A 24 -5.46 -16.92 4.29
N PRO A 25 -6.48 -17.55 3.67
CA PRO A 25 -7.73 -16.88 3.35
C PRO A 25 -8.46 -16.36 4.60
N VAL A 26 -8.49 -17.12 5.69
CA VAL A 26 -9.13 -16.71 6.95
C VAL A 26 -8.42 -15.52 7.57
N ILE A 27 -7.09 -15.49 7.56
CA ILE A 27 -6.30 -14.35 8.05
C ILE A 27 -6.54 -13.11 7.16
N LEU A 28 -6.56 -13.27 5.84
CA LEU A 28 -6.87 -12.18 4.91
C LEU A 28 -8.29 -11.65 5.08
N PHE A 29 -9.26 -12.53 5.32
CA PHE A 29 -10.64 -12.15 5.66
C PHE A 29 -10.72 -11.41 6.98
N GLN A 30 -10.01 -11.88 8.01
CA GLN A 30 -10.00 -11.24 9.32
C GLN A 30 -9.32 -9.87 9.27
N PHE A 31 -8.23 -9.72 8.49
CA PHE A 31 -7.64 -8.41 8.21
C PHE A 31 -8.55 -7.52 7.38
N GLY A 32 -9.38 -8.08 6.49
CA GLY A 32 -10.41 -7.33 5.76
C GLY A 32 -11.50 -6.78 6.67
N ILE A 33 -12.04 -7.61 7.58
CA ILE A 33 -13.10 -7.22 8.52
C ILE A 33 -12.58 -6.26 9.59
N ILE A 34 -11.42 -6.55 10.19
CA ILE A 34 -10.76 -5.65 11.15
C ILE A 34 -10.35 -4.36 10.44
N GLY A 35 -9.84 -4.45 9.22
CA GLY A 35 -9.48 -3.31 8.38
C GLY A 35 -10.68 -2.41 8.08
N GLY A 36 -11.87 -2.96 7.84
CA GLY A 36 -13.10 -2.19 7.62
C GLY A 36 -13.55 -1.40 8.85
N ILE A 37 -13.51 -2.00 10.05
CA ILE A 37 -13.87 -1.32 11.31
C ILE A 37 -12.83 -0.25 11.65
N TYR A 38 -11.53 -0.56 11.45
CA TYR A 38 -10.47 0.42 11.64
C TYR A 38 -10.49 1.52 10.58
N ALA A 39 -10.96 1.26 9.35
CA ALA A 39 -11.00 2.25 8.28
C ALA A 39 -11.93 3.42 8.61
N ILE A 40 -13.05 3.16 9.28
CA ILE A 40 -13.98 4.20 9.75
C ILE A 40 -13.35 5.03 10.87
N SER A 41 -12.72 4.37 11.87
CA SER A 41 -11.99 5.08 12.94
C SER A 41 -10.73 5.80 12.42
N PHE A 42 -10.13 5.31 11.33
CA PHE A 42 -9.06 5.99 10.61
C PHE A 42 -9.59 7.22 9.89
N ALA A 43 -10.76 7.15 9.24
CA ALA A 43 -11.32 8.28 8.50
C ALA A 43 -11.47 9.52 9.39
N ASP A 44 -11.97 9.37 10.61
CA ASP A 44 -12.10 10.45 11.60
C ASP A 44 -10.74 11.03 12.07
N PHE A 45 -9.66 10.26 11.95
CA PHE A 45 -8.30 10.75 12.25
C PHE A 45 -7.70 11.54 11.08
N PHE A 46 -8.06 11.19 9.84
CA PHE A 46 -7.56 11.82 8.62
C PHE A 46 -8.40 13.00 8.14
N TYR A 47 -9.69 13.04 8.49
CA TYR A 47 -10.65 14.05 8.07
C TYR A 47 -11.41 14.60 9.27
N SER A 48 -11.72 15.90 9.24
CA SER A 48 -12.60 16.53 10.23
C SER A 48 -14.07 16.23 9.88
N ASP A 49 -15.00 16.49 10.82
CA ASP A 49 -16.44 16.29 10.62
C ASP A 49 -16.99 17.02 9.36
N ASP A 50 -16.38 18.15 8.99
CA ASP A 50 -16.72 18.93 7.79
C ASP A 50 -16.10 18.36 6.48
N GLY A 51 -15.44 17.20 6.54
CA GLY A 51 -14.66 16.61 5.44
C GLY A 51 -13.34 17.33 5.15
N SER A 52 -12.97 18.33 5.97
CA SER A 52 -11.72 19.05 5.82
C SER A 52 -10.52 18.21 6.26
N ILE A 53 -9.31 18.60 5.84
CA ILE A 53 -8.08 17.86 6.12
C ILE A 53 -7.83 17.83 7.64
N GLY A 54 -7.91 16.64 8.23
CA GLY A 54 -7.64 16.40 9.64
C GLY A 54 -6.15 16.36 9.96
N PHE A 55 -5.83 16.25 11.25
CA PHE A 55 -4.44 16.22 11.72
C PHE A 55 -3.65 15.03 11.15
N GLY A 56 -4.27 13.86 11.04
CA GLY A 56 -3.64 12.66 10.49
C GLY A 56 -3.18 12.83 9.04
N ALA A 57 -3.97 13.52 8.21
CA ALA A 57 -3.63 13.78 6.82
C ALA A 57 -2.45 14.76 6.70
N VAL A 58 -2.37 15.77 7.58
CA VAL A 58 -1.20 16.67 7.64
C VAL A 58 0.04 15.90 8.06
N LEU A 59 -0.05 15.06 9.10
CA LEU A 59 1.06 14.24 9.57
C LEU A 59 1.59 13.30 8.48
N LEU A 60 0.70 12.64 7.74
CA LEU A 60 1.07 11.72 6.67
C LEU A 60 1.78 12.45 5.53
N ARG A 61 1.37 13.67 5.19
CA ARG A 61 2.09 14.53 4.21
C ARG A 61 3.49 14.88 4.70
N ILE A 62 3.67 15.20 5.98
CA ILE A 62 5.00 15.46 6.55
C ILE A 62 5.89 14.21 6.45
N ILE A 63 5.37 13.04 6.82
CA ILE A 63 6.09 11.77 6.71
C ILE A 63 6.44 11.48 5.24
N ALA A 64 5.52 11.70 4.31
CA ALA A 64 5.76 11.53 2.88
C ALA A 64 6.89 12.44 2.39
N LEU A 65 6.94 13.70 2.81
CA LEU A 65 8.06 14.61 2.49
C LEU A 65 9.39 14.08 3.03
N ILE A 66 9.42 13.55 4.26
CA ILE A 66 10.63 12.94 4.83
C ILE A 66 11.09 11.74 4.00
N VAL A 67 10.17 10.87 3.59
CA VAL A 67 10.46 9.70 2.74
C VAL A 67 11.02 10.13 1.38
N ILE A 68 10.44 11.18 0.77
CA ILE A 68 10.93 11.73 -0.50
C ILE A 68 12.36 12.26 -0.34
N VAL A 69 12.63 13.07 0.69
CA VAL A 69 13.97 13.60 0.96
C VAL A 69 14.97 12.47 1.19
N PHE A 70 14.60 11.47 1.99
CA PHE A 70 15.44 10.31 2.25
C PHE A 70 15.70 9.48 0.97
N GLY A 71 14.68 9.29 0.15
CA GLY A 71 14.75 8.62 -1.15
C GLY A 71 15.72 9.33 -2.10
N ILE A 72 15.62 10.65 -2.22
CA ILE A 72 16.53 11.47 -3.04
C ILE A 72 17.97 11.36 -2.52
N ARG A 73 18.18 11.44 -1.20
CA ARG A 73 19.52 11.31 -0.60
C ARG A 73 20.12 9.93 -0.87
N SER A 74 19.34 8.87 -0.68
CA SER A 74 19.75 7.48 -0.93
C SER A 74 20.09 7.24 -2.40
N TYR A 75 19.26 7.78 -3.31
CA TYR A 75 19.50 7.72 -4.75
C TYR A 75 20.79 8.43 -5.14
N ASN A 76 20.98 9.69 -4.71
CA ASN A 76 22.19 10.46 -5.00
C ASN A 76 23.45 9.74 -4.48
N LYS A 77 23.40 9.18 -3.26
CA LYS A 77 24.53 8.43 -2.68
C LYS A 77 24.93 7.22 -3.55
N LYS A 78 23.95 6.50 -4.11
CA LYS A 78 24.20 5.35 -4.99
C LYS A 78 24.72 5.79 -6.37
N GLU A 79 24.17 6.86 -6.91
CA GLU A 79 24.61 7.44 -8.19
C GLU A 79 26.04 8.00 -8.13
N ASP A 80 26.47 8.53 -6.98
CA ASP A 80 27.83 9.05 -6.80
C ASP A 80 28.90 7.95 -6.85
N CYS A 81 28.57 6.72 -6.43
CA CYS A 81 29.45 5.56 -6.53
C CYS A 81 29.58 5.00 -7.96
N THR A 82 28.81 5.51 -8.92
CA THR A 82 28.77 5.00 -10.29
C THR A 82 29.66 5.82 -11.22
N SER A 83 30.27 5.16 -12.21
CA SER A 83 31.18 5.78 -13.20
C SER A 83 30.48 6.58 -14.31
N ASN A 84 29.21 6.96 -14.13
CA ASN A 84 28.44 7.72 -15.12
C ASN A 84 28.92 9.17 -15.23
N THR A 85 28.80 9.77 -16.42
CA THR A 85 29.08 11.20 -16.61
C THR A 85 28.02 12.07 -15.92
N LYS A 86 28.36 13.31 -15.53
CA LYS A 86 27.42 14.24 -14.88
C LYS A 86 26.13 14.45 -15.69
N LYS A 87 26.22 14.47 -17.02
CA LYS A 87 25.07 14.61 -17.93
C LYS A 87 24.15 13.38 -17.86
N GLN A 88 24.71 12.16 -17.87
CA GLN A 88 23.95 10.93 -17.75
C GLN A 88 23.27 10.79 -16.39
N LYS A 89 23.95 11.17 -15.30
CA LYS A 89 23.36 11.17 -13.93
C LYS A 89 22.10 12.03 -13.85
N SER A 90 22.15 13.23 -14.43
CA SER A 90 20.98 14.13 -14.46
C SER A 90 19.82 13.55 -15.28
N ILE A 91 20.12 12.96 -16.44
CA ILE A 91 19.11 12.35 -17.31
C ILE A 91 18.47 11.14 -16.62
N ASN A 92 19.27 10.26 -16.02
CA ASN A 92 18.79 9.07 -15.30
C ASN A 92 17.88 9.45 -14.12
N LYS A 93 18.25 10.48 -13.37
CA LYS A 93 17.44 10.98 -12.25
C LYS A 93 16.09 11.51 -12.72
N ILE A 94 16.07 12.29 -13.79
CA ILE A 94 14.82 12.82 -14.38
C ILE A 94 13.96 11.67 -14.91
N LEU A 95 14.56 10.73 -15.65
CA LEU A 95 13.85 9.57 -16.21
C LEU A 95 13.24 8.71 -15.11
N PHE A 96 14.00 8.42 -14.05
CA PHE A 96 13.50 7.68 -12.90
C PHE A 96 12.35 8.40 -12.21
N GLY A 97 12.47 9.72 -12.01
CA GLY A 97 11.40 10.54 -11.45
C GLY A 97 10.13 10.51 -12.30
N LEU A 98 10.27 10.58 -13.63
CA LEU A 98 9.14 10.54 -14.56
C LEU A 98 8.44 9.18 -14.53
N ILE A 99 9.20 8.08 -14.56
CA ILE A 99 8.65 6.72 -14.46
C ILE A 99 7.87 6.57 -13.14
N LEU A 100 8.46 7.02 -12.03
CA LEU A 100 7.84 6.92 -10.71
C LEU A 100 6.55 7.73 -10.63
N LEU A 101 6.52 8.93 -11.22
CA LEU A 101 5.33 9.77 -11.27
C LEU A 101 4.21 9.11 -12.07
N VAL A 102 4.50 8.63 -13.28
CA VAL A 102 3.51 7.96 -14.14
C VAL A 102 2.95 6.74 -13.42
N PHE A 103 3.81 5.89 -12.89
CA PHE A 103 3.40 4.66 -12.22
C PHE A 103 2.56 4.94 -10.96
N THR A 104 2.95 5.93 -10.16
CA THR A 104 2.22 6.31 -8.94
C THR A 104 0.84 6.85 -9.28
N LEU A 105 0.72 7.74 -10.27
CA LEU A 105 -0.57 8.27 -10.70
C LEU A 105 -1.48 7.17 -11.26
N SER A 106 -0.95 6.28 -12.09
CA SER A 106 -1.73 5.17 -12.65
C SER A 106 -2.28 4.25 -11.55
N ILE A 107 -1.44 3.87 -10.58
CA ILE A 107 -1.89 3.07 -9.43
C ILE A 107 -2.92 3.82 -8.61
N PHE A 108 -2.68 5.10 -8.30
CA PHE A 108 -3.60 5.91 -7.51
C PHE A 108 -4.99 5.96 -8.16
N MET A 109 -5.07 6.30 -9.45
CA MET A 109 -6.36 6.38 -10.15
C MET A 109 -7.06 5.03 -10.20
N THR A 110 -6.32 3.94 -10.40
CA THR A 110 -6.90 2.59 -10.43
C THR A 110 -7.50 2.21 -9.08
N LEU A 111 -6.79 2.50 -7.99
CA LEU A 111 -7.24 2.21 -6.64
C LEU A 111 -8.41 3.11 -6.23
N ASP A 112 -8.37 4.38 -6.60
CA ASP A 112 -9.43 5.35 -6.34
C ASP A 112 -10.75 4.90 -7.00
N GLU A 113 -10.70 4.58 -8.30
CA GLU A 113 -11.88 4.11 -9.05
C GLU A 113 -12.40 2.75 -8.54
N PHE A 114 -11.51 1.82 -8.22
CA PHE A 114 -11.94 0.55 -7.62
C PHE A 114 -12.58 0.76 -6.25
N SER A 115 -12.06 1.70 -5.45
CA SER A 115 -12.63 2.03 -4.16
C SER A 115 -14.00 2.70 -4.32
N SER A 116 -14.15 3.67 -5.22
CA SER A 116 -15.42 4.38 -5.42
C SER A 116 -16.52 3.42 -5.84
N ILE A 117 -16.24 2.50 -6.77
CA ILE A 117 -17.20 1.46 -7.18
C ILE A 117 -17.65 0.62 -5.99
N TYR A 118 -16.71 0.21 -5.12
CA TYR A 118 -17.04 -0.56 -3.93
C TYR A 118 -17.88 0.24 -2.93
N PHE A 119 -17.53 1.51 -2.69
CA PHE A 119 -18.26 2.39 -1.77
C PHE A 119 -19.68 2.67 -2.28
N ASP A 120 -19.83 2.99 -3.57
CA ASP A 120 -21.12 3.32 -4.18
C ASP A 120 -22.08 2.12 -4.20
N GLU A 121 -21.56 0.91 -4.45
CA GLU A 121 -22.40 -0.30 -4.54
C GLU A 121 -22.79 -0.85 -3.16
N TYR A 122 -21.88 -0.83 -2.18
CA TYR A 122 -22.07 -1.56 -0.92
C TYR A 122 -22.20 -0.67 0.32
N ILE A 123 -21.55 0.48 0.37
CA ILE A 123 -21.45 1.30 1.58
C ILE A 123 -22.48 2.43 1.58
N VAL A 124 -22.55 3.23 0.52
CA VAL A 124 -23.50 4.36 0.41
C VAL A 124 -24.96 3.92 0.55
N PRO A 125 -25.43 2.82 -0.09
CA PRO A 125 -26.81 2.38 0.05
C PRO A 125 -27.15 1.93 1.48
N GLN A 126 -26.22 1.23 2.16
CA GLN A 126 -26.39 0.83 3.55
C GLN A 126 -26.43 2.05 4.48
N GLN A 127 -25.55 3.03 4.26
CA GLN A 127 -25.53 4.27 5.04
C GLN A 127 -26.83 5.08 4.88
N GLN A 128 -27.41 5.12 3.68
CA GLN A 128 -28.70 5.75 3.43
C GLN A 128 -29.85 5.06 4.18
N ILE A 129 -29.85 3.73 4.22
CA ILE A 129 -30.82 2.94 5.00
C ILE A 129 -30.67 3.22 6.51
N GLU A 130 -29.44 3.24 7.02
CA GLU A 130 -29.16 3.48 8.45
C GLU A 130 -29.51 4.90 8.90
N LEU A 131 -29.19 5.90 8.09
CA LEU A 131 -29.49 7.31 8.39
C LEU A 131 -30.93 7.72 8.01
N ASN A 132 -31.70 6.82 7.38
CA ASN A 132 -33.06 7.06 6.92
C ASN A 132 -33.14 8.25 5.93
N ILE A 133 -32.08 8.44 5.16
CA ILE A 133 -31.96 9.48 4.13
C ILE A 133 -32.35 8.82 2.81
N LYS A 134 -33.50 9.23 2.26
CA LYS A 134 -34.00 8.76 0.97
C LYS A 134 -33.25 9.37 -0.21
#